data_AF-A0A7X0YN38-F1
#
_entry.id   AF-A0A7X0YN38-F1
#
_cell.length_a   1.000
_cell.length_b   1.000
_cell.length_c   1.000
_cell.angle_alpha   90.00
_cell.angle_beta   90.00
_cell.angle_gamma   90.00
#
_symmetry.space_group_name_H-M   'P 1'
#
loop_
_entity.id
_entity.type
_entity.pdbx_description
1 polymer ?
#
loop_
_entity_poly.entity_id
_entity_poly.type
_entity_poly.pdbx_seq_one_letter_code
_entity_poly.pdbx_strand_id
1 'polypeptide(L)'
;MNKKIATMVKEIRLKNKYSQDDMAKQVLGVSKRQVIRIESGKAELSLSQFLQVTTYFDLDIAKLLNQILDMGNVMAKINTLYSKAKDPTFNQSDLMQRIEELLENEEMNRYHVFRLELLQSLINYRETDDSTYLIYFTKHIDSSNADDIRLLNLSLSTMSSRQIVACIESLKKNDFTKKTEILNKILINSLGFLVKNKYNDATYIQQLFQRAKSYTLDNGEYSYLPILYFHMAMFNKRIGNKSEFLFCSERALFLAEIYENDVLKDNIKRELEE
;
A
#
# COMPACT_ATOMS: atom_id res chain seq x y z
N MET A 1 2.30 0.47 -28.73
CA MET A 1 2.13 -0.88 -28.15
C MET A 1 2.41 -2.01 -29.15
N ASN A 2 1.73 -2.07 -30.31
CA ASN A 2 1.86 -3.19 -31.28
C ASN A 2 3.28 -3.51 -31.77
N LYS A 3 4.16 -2.50 -31.97
CA LYS A 3 5.55 -2.72 -32.39
C LYS A 3 6.39 -3.48 -31.36
N LYS A 4 6.24 -3.19 -30.05
CA LYS A 4 7.01 -3.87 -29.00
C LYS A 4 6.59 -5.34 -28.88
N ILE A 5 5.28 -5.61 -28.93
CA ILE A 5 4.73 -6.98 -28.94
C ILE A 5 5.23 -7.76 -30.16
N ALA A 6 5.17 -7.15 -31.35
CA ALA A 6 5.65 -7.76 -32.59
C ALA A 6 7.14 -8.16 -32.52
N THR A 7 7.99 -7.26 -32.03
CA THR A 7 9.42 -7.54 -31.82
C THR A 7 9.64 -8.66 -30.81
N MET A 8 8.92 -8.64 -29.69
CA MET A 8 9.04 -9.66 -28.64
C MET A 8 8.63 -11.05 -29.14
N VAL A 9 7.51 -11.18 -29.86
CA VAL A 9 7.08 -12.47 -30.43
C VAL A 9 8.14 -13.01 -31.39
N LYS A 10 8.73 -12.13 -32.22
CA LYS A 10 9.83 -12.49 -33.11
C LYS A 10 11.06 -12.97 -32.34
N GLU A 11 11.44 -12.29 -31.27
CA GLU A 11 12.56 -12.65 -30.40
C GLU A 11 12.34 -14.00 -29.71
N ILE A 12 11.15 -14.23 -29.14
CA ILE A 12 10.76 -15.51 -28.54
C ILE A 12 10.91 -16.64 -29.56
N ARG A 13 10.37 -16.45 -30.77
CA ARG A 13 10.46 -17.45 -31.84
C ARG A 13 11.92 -17.76 -32.19
N LEU A 14 12.72 -16.72 -32.42
CA LEU A 14 14.13 -16.87 -32.81
C LEU A 14 14.96 -17.53 -31.71
N LYS A 15 14.75 -17.13 -30.44
CA LYS A 15 15.45 -17.70 -29.27
C LYS A 15 15.20 -19.20 -29.14
N ASN A 16 13.99 -19.65 -29.44
CA ASN A 16 13.61 -21.06 -29.42
C ASN A 16 13.92 -21.80 -30.73
N LYS A 17 14.56 -21.14 -31.71
CA LYS A 17 14.96 -21.70 -33.02
C LYS A 17 13.79 -22.15 -33.89
N TYR A 18 12.62 -21.53 -33.75
CA TYR A 18 11.45 -21.83 -34.59
C TYR A 18 11.48 -21.04 -35.91
N SER A 19 11.10 -21.69 -37.02
CA SER A 19 10.81 -20.96 -38.24
C SER A 19 9.46 -20.24 -38.15
N GLN A 20 9.22 -19.27 -39.04
CA GLN A 20 7.91 -18.61 -39.11
C GLN A 20 6.79 -19.58 -39.52
N ASP A 21 7.10 -20.68 -40.20
CA ASP A 21 6.13 -21.72 -40.56
C ASP A 21 5.79 -22.59 -39.35
N ASP A 22 6.80 -22.95 -38.54
CA ASP A 22 6.61 -23.72 -37.30
C ASP A 22 5.76 -22.93 -36.30
N MET A 23 6.08 -21.65 -36.11
CA MET A 23 5.30 -20.75 -35.25
C MET A 23 3.83 -20.66 -35.68
N ALA A 24 3.59 -20.63 -37.00
CA ALA A 24 2.26 -20.52 -37.56
C ALA A 24 1.42 -21.78 -37.30
N LYS A 25 2.02 -22.96 -37.54
CA LYS A 25 1.33 -24.26 -37.45
C LYS A 25 1.24 -24.81 -36.03
N GLN A 26 2.31 -24.69 -35.25
CA GLN A 26 2.43 -25.37 -33.96
C GLN A 26 1.96 -24.51 -32.78
N VAL A 27 1.98 -23.18 -32.92
CA VAL A 27 1.69 -22.26 -31.81
C VAL A 27 0.41 -21.48 -32.04
N LEU A 28 0.31 -20.77 -33.16
CA LEU A 28 -0.73 -19.75 -33.36
C LEU A 28 -1.96 -20.26 -34.14
N GLY A 29 -1.85 -21.38 -34.86
CA GLY A 29 -2.94 -21.88 -35.72
C GLY A 29 -3.29 -20.92 -36.86
N VAL A 30 -2.30 -20.21 -37.42
CA VAL A 30 -2.50 -19.21 -38.49
C VAL A 30 -1.60 -19.50 -39.69
N SER A 31 -1.71 -18.70 -40.75
CA SER A 31 -0.81 -18.81 -41.91
C SER A 31 0.58 -18.20 -41.62
N LYS A 32 1.63 -18.74 -42.25
CA LYS A 32 2.99 -18.15 -42.23
C LYS A 32 2.99 -16.67 -42.60
N ARG A 33 2.18 -16.27 -43.59
CA ARG A 33 2.04 -14.88 -44.03
C ARG A 33 1.49 -13.98 -42.91
N GLN A 34 0.58 -14.49 -42.11
CA GLN A 34 0.05 -13.78 -40.95
C GLN A 34 1.11 -13.60 -39.86
N VAL A 35 1.92 -14.63 -39.57
CA VAL A 35 3.06 -14.52 -38.64
C VAL A 35 4.04 -13.44 -39.09
N ILE A 36 4.39 -13.39 -40.38
CA ILE A 36 5.26 -12.34 -40.94
C ILE A 36 4.66 -10.94 -40.71
N ARG A 37 3.35 -10.78 -40.93
CA ARG A 37 2.67 -9.50 -40.71
C ARG A 37 2.63 -9.12 -39.24
N ILE A 38 2.39 -10.08 -38.34
CA ILE A 38 2.42 -9.87 -36.89
C ILE A 38 3.82 -9.41 -36.47
N GLU A 39 4.87 -10.15 -36.82
CA GLU A 39 6.26 -9.85 -36.42
C GLU A 39 6.80 -8.55 -37.02
N SER A 40 6.21 -8.07 -38.12
CA SER A 40 6.52 -6.77 -38.71
C SER A 40 5.64 -5.62 -38.20
N GLY A 41 4.70 -5.91 -37.29
CA GLY A 41 3.74 -4.93 -36.76
C GLY A 41 2.67 -4.47 -37.77
N LYS A 42 2.52 -5.18 -38.90
CA LYS A 42 1.52 -4.94 -39.96
C LYS A 42 0.20 -5.70 -39.77
N ALA A 43 0.10 -6.48 -38.70
CA ALA A 43 -1.13 -7.12 -38.23
C ALA A 43 -1.10 -7.15 -36.70
N GLU A 44 -2.26 -7.00 -36.07
CA GLU A 44 -2.39 -7.09 -34.62
C GLU A 44 -2.35 -8.55 -34.17
N LEU A 45 -1.77 -8.77 -33.00
CA LEU A 45 -1.80 -10.05 -32.30
C LEU A 45 -2.92 -9.97 -31.26
N SER A 46 -3.90 -10.87 -31.33
CA SER A 46 -4.96 -10.89 -30.31
C SER A 46 -4.41 -11.31 -28.96
N LEU A 47 -5.11 -10.95 -27.87
CA LEU A 47 -4.74 -11.41 -26.53
C LEU A 47 -4.72 -12.94 -26.42
N SER A 48 -5.68 -13.63 -27.04
CA SER A 48 -5.70 -15.10 -27.06
C SER A 48 -4.48 -15.69 -27.76
N GLN A 49 -4.06 -15.12 -28.88
CA GLN A 49 -2.85 -15.53 -29.60
C GLN A 49 -1.59 -15.23 -28.78
N PHE A 50 -1.53 -14.09 -28.11
CA PHE A 50 -0.42 -13.78 -27.21
C PHE A 50 -0.31 -14.80 -26.07
N LEU A 51 -1.44 -15.15 -25.44
CA LEU A 51 -1.47 -16.17 -24.39
C LEU A 51 -1.04 -17.55 -24.91
N GLN A 52 -1.43 -17.93 -26.13
CA GLN A 52 -0.96 -19.17 -26.77
C GLN A 52 0.57 -19.19 -26.91
N VAL A 53 1.18 -18.08 -27.35
CA VAL A 53 2.65 -17.98 -27.43
C VAL A 53 3.28 -18.14 -26.06
N THR A 54 2.77 -17.45 -25.04
CA THR A 54 3.36 -17.51 -23.70
C THR A 54 3.21 -18.87 -23.05
N THR A 55 2.07 -19.54 -23.25
CA THR A 55 1.84 -20.89 -22.71
C THR A 55 2.69 -21.93 -23.43
N TYR A 56 2.78 -21.87 -24.76
CA TYR A 56 3.53 -22.85 -25.55
C TYR A 56 5.03 -22.84 -25.21
N PHE A 57 5.60 -21.66 -24.97
CA PHE A 57 7.02 -21.51 -24.63
C PHE A 57 7.28 -21.45 -23.11
N ASP A 58 6.30 -21.76 -22.27
CA ASP A 58 6.37 -21.72 -20.80
C ASP A 58 6.99 -20.42 -20.25
N LEU A 59 6.44 -19.29 -20.70
CA LEU A 59 6.93 -17.95 -20.36
C LEU A 59 6.10 -17.34 -19.24
N ASP A 60 6.77 -16.64 -18.33
CA ASP A 60 6.13 -15.81 -17.32
C ASP A 60 5.44 -14.59 -17.98
N ILE A 61 4.12 -14.68 -18.10
CA ILE A 61 3.26 -13.64 -18.70
C ILE A 61 3.42 -12.31 -17.97
N ALA A 62 3.53 -12.30 -16.64
CA ALA A 62 3.65 -11.07 -15.86
C ALA A 62 4.96 -10.35 -16.21
N LYS A 63 6.06 -11.10 -16.32
CA LYS A 63 7.36 -10.56 -16.74
C LYS A 63 7.32 -9.98 -18.15
N LEU A 64 6.69 -10.65 -19.11
CA LEU A 64 6.59 -10.17 -20.49
C LEU A 64 5.70 -8.93 -20.62
N LEU A 65 4.56 -8.91 -19.93
CA LEU A 65 3.69 -7.72 -19.90
C LEU A 65 4.44 -6.51 -19.32
N ASN A 66 5.24 -6.71 -18.26
CA ASN A 66 6.08 -5.65 -17.69
C ASN A 66 7.10 -5.08 -18.69
N GLN A 67 7.66 -5.92 -19.57
CA GLN A 67 8.58 -5.51 -20.63
C GLN A 67 7.86 -4.79 -21.80
N ILE A 68 6.71 -5.33 -22.24
CA ILE A 68 5.92 -4.74 -23.34
C ILE A 68 5.43 -3.35 -22.98
N LEU A 69 4.92 -3.21 -21.75
CA LEU A 69 4.18 -2.04 -21.35
C LEU A 69 5.10 -0.95 -20.81
N ASP A 70 6.42 -1.17 -20.75
CA ASP A 70 7.39 -0.37 -19.99
C ASP A 70 6.96 -0.09 -18.53
N MET A 71 5.90 -0.77 -18.09
CA MET A 71 5.33 -0.66 -16.76
C MET A 71 6.33 -1.15 -15.74
N GLY A 72 7.19 -2.10 -16.10
CA GLY A 72 8.32 -2.50 -15.27
C GLY A 72 9.25 -1.34 -14.88
N ASN A 73 9.38 -0.29 -15.72
CA ASN A 73 10.20 0.87 -15.40
C ASN A 73 9.40 1.95 -14.67
N VAL A 74 8.24 2.36 -15.20
CA VAL A 74 7.44 3.44 -14.58
C VAL A 74 6.87 3.00 -13.23
N MET A 75 6.27 1.82 -13.12
CA MET A 75 5.78 1.32 -11.84
C MET A 75 6.91 1.02 -10.86
N ALA A 76 8.06 0.52 -11.30
CA ALA A 76 9.20 0.37 -10.41
C ALA A 76 9.72 1.72 -9.90
N LYS A 77 9.77 2.75 -10.75
CA LYS A 77 10.09 4.12 -10.35
C LYS A 77 9.08 4.64 -9.33
N ILE A 78 7.79 4.53 -9.61
CA ILE A 78 6.72 4.94 -8.66
C ILE A 78 6.85 4.17 -7.34
N ASN A 79 7.01 2.85 -7.38
CA ASN A 79 7.17 2.03 -6.17
C ASN A 79 8.44 2.41 -5.39
N THR A 80 9.51 2.79 -6.08
CA THR A 80 10.73 3.32 -5.46
C THR A 80 10.45 4.65 -4.75
N LEU A 81 9.70 5.55 -5.39
CA LEU A 81 9.27 6.83 -4.77
C LEU A 81 8.37 6.59 -3.55
N TYR A 82 7.41 5.66 -3.64
CA TYR A 82 6.58 5.25 -2.50
C TYR A 82 7.41 4.66 -1.36
N SER A 83 8.44 3.88 -1.67
CA SER A 83 9.33 3.31 -0.66
C SER A 83 10.14 4.39 0.03
N LYS A 84 10.65 5.37 -0.73
CA LYS A 84 11.36 6.55 -0.20
C LYS A 84 10.46 7.46 0.63
N ALA A 85 9.22 7.70 0.20
CA ALA A 85 8.27 8.55 0.94
C ALA A 85 7.87 7.98 2.32
N LYS A 86 8.06 6.66 2.51
CA LYS A 86 7.87 5.98 3.79
C LYS A 86 9.03 6.18 4.75
N ASP A 87 10.21 6.54 4.24
CA ASP A 87 11.39 6.83 5.04
C ASP A 87 11.36 8.30 5.50
N PRO A 88 11.26 8.57 6.81
CA PRO A 88 11.22 9.93 7.33
C PRO A 88 12.55 10.70 7.15
N THR A 89 13.64 10.02 6.81
CA THR A 89 14.97 10.63 6.62
C THR A 89 15.25 11.02 5.16
N PHE A 90 14.33 10.71 4.24
CA PHE A 90 14.55 10.94 2.82
C PHE A 90 14.51 12.43 2.46
N ASN A 91 15.32 12.83 1.47
CA ASN A 91 15.34 14.20 0.96
C ASN A 91 14.03 14.50 0.19
N GLN A 92 13.17 15.32 0.79
CA GLN A 92 11.84 15.63 0.24
C GLN A 92 11.93 16.39 -1.09
N SER A 93 12.88 17.31 -1.26
CA SER A 93 13.06 18.06 -2.51
C SER A 93 13.49 17.17 -3.68
N ASP A 94 14.42 16.21 -3.47
CA ASP A 94 14.77 15.20 -4.51
C ASP A 94 13.57 14.31 -4.85
N LEU A 95 12.73 13.99 -3.86
CA LEU A 95 11.53 13.18 -4.08
C LEU A 95 10.50 13.94 -4.93
N MET A 96 10.26 15.21 -4.62
CA MET A 96 9.35 16.08 -5.34
C MET A 96 9.80 16.30 -6.78
N GLN A 97 11.08 16.63 -7.00
CA GLN A 97 11.63 16.79 -8.34
C GLN A 97 11.40 15.53 -9.20
N ARG A 98 11.65 14.34 -8.66
CA ARG A 98 11.43 13.08 -9.40
C ARG A 98 9.97 12.77 -9.67
N ILE A 99 9.06 13.22 -8.80
CA ILE A 99 7.62 13.10 -9.01
C ILE A 99 7.21 14.01 -10.19
N GLU A 100 7.69 15.25 -10.20
CA GLU A 100 7.43 16.23 -11.26
C GLU A 100 7.97 15.74 -12.62
N GLU A 101 9.23 15.28 -12.67
CA GLU A 101 9.85 14.69 -13.87
C GLU A 101 9.03 13.53 -14.45
N LEU A 102 8.38 12.74 -13.58
CA LEU A 102 7.51 11.66 -13.99
C LEU A 102 6.14 12.17 -14.47
N LEU A 103 5.56 13.15 -13.79
CA LEU A 103 4.26 13.74 -14.15
C LEU A 103 4.32 14.50 -15.49
N GLU A 104 5.48 15.02 -15.89
CA GLU A 104 5.71 15.63 -17.22
C GLU A 104 5.65 14.61 -18.37
N ASN A 105 5.69 13.31 -18.10
CA ASN A 105 5.60 12.28 -19.12
C ASN A 105 4.16 12.08 -19.61
N GLU A 106 3.82 12.68 -20.75
CA GLU A 106 2.49 12.61 -21.38
C GLU A 106 2.04 11.18 -21.76
N GLU A 107 2.95 10.20 -21.84
CA GLU A 107 2.60 8.80 -22.13
C GLU A 107 2.12 8.02 -20.90
N MET A 108 2.10 8.66 -19.73
CA MET A 108 1.71 8.02 -18.49
C MET A 108 0.20 7.74 -18.43
N ASN A 109 -0.16 6.52 -18.03
CA ASN A 109 -1.57 6.20 -17.82
C ASN A 109 -2.14 6.95 -16.60
N ARG A 110 -3.46 7.18 -16.62
CA ARG A 110 -4.17 7.91 -15.56
C ARG A 110 -3.98 7.31 -14.16
N TYR A 111 -3.83 5.99 -14.05
CA TYR A 111 -3.61 5.33 -12.76
C TYR A 111 -2.25 5.70 -12.16
N HIS A 112 -1.19 5.74 -12.96
CA HIS A 112 0.14 6.15 -12.50
C HIS A 112 0.21 7.64 -12.14
N VAL A 113 -0.43 8.49 -12.94
CA VAL A 113 -0.55 9.93 -12.66
C VAL A 113 -1.21 10.13 -11.30
N PHE A 114 -2.36 9.50 -11.08
CA PHE A 114 -3.07 9.55 -9.81
C PHE A 114 -2.22 9.11 -8.61
N ARG A 115 -1.42 8.05 -8.77
CA ARG A 115 -0.52 7.55 -7.73
C ARG A 115 0.58 8.55 -7.37
N LEU A 116 1.09 9.28 -8.36
CA LEU A 116 2.10 10.32 -8.18
C LEU A 116 1.49 11.57 -7.55
N GLU A 117 0.32 12.01 -8.01
CA GLU A 117 -0.44 13.13 -7.41
C GLU A 117 -0.75 12.86 -5.93
N LEU A 118 -1.15 11.63 -5.60
CA LEU A 118 -1.38 11.22 -4.20
C LEU A 118 -0.10 11.37 -3.35
N LEU A 119 1.04 10.94 -3.88
CA LEU A 119 2.34 11.03 -3.22
C LEU A 119 2.79 12.49 -3.05
N GLN A 120 2.65 13.28 -4.12
CA GLN A 120 2.96 14.71 -4.16
C GLN A 120 2.15 15.47 -3.11
N SER A 121 0.84 15.21 -3.06
CA SER A 121 -0.07 15.80 -2.10
C SER A 121 0.38 15.50 -0.67
N LEU A 122 0.81 14.27 -0.38
CA LEU A 122 1.29 13.94 0.94
C LEU A 122 2.59 14.69 1.31
N ILE A 123 3.54 14.79 0.37
CA ILE A 123 4.82 15.49 0.61
C ILE A 123 4.58 16.98 0.81
N ASN A 124 3.79 17.60 -0.06
CA ASN A 124 3.40 19.00 0.05
C ASN A 124 2.73 19.29 1.40
N TYR A 125 1.85 18.40 1.88
CA TYR A 125 1.26 18.53 3.20
C TYR A 125 2.32 18.51 4.31
N ARG A 126 3.29 17.58 4.26
CA ARG A 126 4.36 17.49 5.26
C ARG A 126 5.27 18.73 5.28
N GLU A 127 5.51 19.35 4.13
CA GLU A 127 6.34 20.54 4.01
C GLU A 127 5.62 21.82 4.44
N THR A 128 4.33 21.94 4.12
CA THR A 128 3.57 23.20 4.25
C THR A 128 2.56 23.23 5.39
N ASP A 129 2.20 22.06 5.92
CA ASP A 129 1.04 21.85 6.81
C ASP A 129 -0.30 22.34 6.21
N ASP A 130 -0.38 22.50 4.88
CA ASP A 130 -1.61 22.94 4.21
C ASP A 130 -2.63 21.79 4.12
N SER A 131 -3.73 21.97 4.86
CA SER A 131 -4.84 21.02 4.94
C SER A 131 -5.49 20.68 3.60
N THR A 132 -5.37 21.51 2.57
CA THR A 132 -5.91 21.24 1.23
C THR A 132 -5.27 20.00 0.61
N TYR A 133 -3.95 19.86 0.75
CA TYR A 133 -3.22 18.67 0.30
C TYR A 133 -3.58 17.43 1.12
N LEU A 134 -3.78 17.57 2.43
CA LEU A 134 -4.23 16.44 3.25
C LEU A 134 -5.65 16.00 2.87
N ILE A 135 -6.56 16.94 2.58
CA ILE A 135 -7.91 16.64 2.11
C ILE A 135 -7.86 15.92 0.76
N TYR A 136 -7.02 16.37 -0.18
CA TYR A 136 -6.83 15.67 -1.44
C TYR A 136 -6.32 14.25 -1.20
N PHE A 137 -5.26 14.08 -0.39
CA PHE A 137 -4.69 12.77 -0.09
C PHE A 137 -5.73 11.80 0.50
N THR A 138 -6.47 12.24 1.51
CA THR A 138 -7.43 11.40 2.23
C THR A 138 -8.65 11.02 1.39
N LYS A 139 -9.09 11.90 0.47
CA LYS A 139 -10.19 11.60 -0.48
C LYS A 139 -9.80 10.59 -1.56
N HIS A 140 -8.51 10.46 -1.84
CA HIS A 140 -8.00 9.73 -3.00
C HIS A 140 -7.18 8.48 -2.63
N ILE A 141 -7.00 8.19 -1.33
CA ILE A 141 -6.43 6.91 -0.90
C ILE A 141 -7.30 5.76 -1.40
N ASP A 142 -6.65 4.82 -2.09
CA ASP A 142 -7.25 3.53 -2.39
C ASP A 142 -7.06 2.61 -1.19
N SER A 143 -8.12 2.41 -0.41
CA SER A 143 -8.09 1.54 0.77
C SER A 143 -7.86 0.07 0.44
N SER A 144 -8.02 -0.32 -0.84
CA SER A 144 -7.65 -1.65 -1.32
C SER A 144 -6.16 -1.75 -1.67
N ASN A 145 -5.40 -0.65 -1.70
CA ASN A 145 -3.97 -0.60 -2.00
C ASN A 145 -3.10 -0.60 -0.71
N ALA A 146 -2.08 -1.46 -0.66
CA ALA A 146 -1.29 -1.67 0.57
C ALA A 146 -0.37 -0.49 0.86
N ASP A 147 0.17 0.10 -0.22
CA ASP A 147 1.10 1.19 -0.11
C ASP A 147 0.39 2.48 0.31
N ASP A 148 -0.86 2.67 -0.11
CA ASP A 148 -1.66 3.84 0.28
C ASP A 148 -2.03 3.78 1.75
N ILE A 149 -2.45 2.61 2.25
CA ILE A 149 -2.68 2.44 3.70
C ILE A 149 -1.38 2.62 4.49
N ARG A 150 -0.23 2.14 3.99
CA ARG A 150 1.07 2.36 4.65
C ARG A 150 1.43 3.84 4.69
N LEU A 151 1.23 4.57 3.60
CA LEU A 151 1.44 6.02 3.57
C LEU A 151 0.50 6.72 4.55
N LEU A 152 -0.79 6.36 4.56
CA LEU A 152 -1.75 6.90 5.51
C LEU A 152 -1.29 6.69 6.95
N ASN A 153 -0.89 5.47 7.29
CA ASN A 153 -0.42 5.11 8.62
C ASN A 153 0.78 5.96 9.08
N LEU A 154 1.73 6.22 8.18
CA LEU A 154 2.90 7.06 8.48
C LEU A 154 2.55 8.54 8.64
N SER A 155 1.46 8.97 8.04
CA SER A 155 1.01 10.36 8.06
C SER A 155 0.12 10.69 9.24
N LEU A 156 -0.35 9.69 10.00
CA LEU A 156 -1.18 9.91 11.18
C LEU A 156 -0.54 10.84 12.22
N SER A 157 0.80 10.84 12.32
CA SER A 157 1.53 11.67 13.29
C SER A 157 1.45 13.17 13.01
N THR A 158 1.18 13.56 11.78
CA THR A 158 1.05 14.97 11.38
C THR A 158 -0.41 15.43 11.33
N MET A 159 -1.37 14.49 11.38
CA MET A 159 -2.80 14.81 11.29
C MET A 159 -3.38 15.28 12.63
N SER A 160 -4.32 16.22 12.57
CA SER A 160 -5.19 16.55 13.70
C SER A 160 -6.12 15.39 14.05
N SER A 161 -6.62 15.34 15.29
CA SER A 161 -7.56 14.31 15.73
C SER A 161 -8.81 14.21 14.83
N ARG A 162 -9.33 15.35 14.34
CA ARG A 162 -10.49 15.36 13.42
C ARG A 162 -10.18 14.69 12.09
N GLN A 163 -8.99 14.94 11.54
CA GLN A 163 -8.54 14.33 10.30
C GLN A 163 -8.33 12.82 10.45
N ILE A 164 -7.70 12.39 11.56
CA ILE A 164 -7.54 10.96 11.86
C ILE A 164 -8.90 10.26 11.91
N VAL A 165 -9.88 10.83 12.62
CA VAL A 165 -11.24 10.26 12.69
C VAL A 165 -11.86 10.13 11.30
N ALA A 166 -11.87 11.21 10.52
CA ALA A 166 -12.42 11.21 9.17
C ALA A 166 -11.75 10.16 8.25
N CYS A 167 -10.44 9.96 8.38
CA CYS A 167 -9.72 8.93 7.65
C CYS A 167 -10.13 7.52 8.05
N ILE A 168 -10.25 7.26 9.36
CA ILE A 168 -10.57 5.91 9.86
C ILE A 168 -12.02 5.53 9.59
N GLU A 169 -12.92 6.50 9.57
CA GLU A 169 -14.32 6.31 9.18
C GLU A 169 -14.48 6.05 7.68
N SER A 170 -13.59 6.56 6.83
CA SER A 170 -13.65 6.33 5.39
C SER A 170 -13.17 4.93 4.95
N LEU A 171 -12.41 4.22 5.81
CA LEU A 171 -11.95 2.85 5.54
C LEU A 171 -13.11 1.84 5.59
N LYS A 172 -13.45 1.23 4.44
CA LYS A 172 -14.62 0.35 4.27
C LYS A 172 -14.34 -1.06 4.80
N LYS A 173 -15.34 -1.69 5.44
CA LYS A 173 -15.26 -3.06 5.99
C LYS A 173 -14.79 -4.15 5.02
N ASN A 174 -14.97 -3.97 3.70
CA ASN A 174 -14.56 -4.97 2.70
C ASN A 174 -13.09 -4.89 2.30
N ASP A 175 -12.35 -3.87 2.75
CA ASP A 175 -10.90 -3.71 2.49
C ASP A 175 -10.04 -4.69 3.33
N PHE A 176 -10.69 -5.42 4.26
CA PHE A 176 -10.08 -6.10 5.39
C PHE A 176 -9.68 -7.57 5.15
N THR A 177 -9.95 -8.18 3.98
CA THR A 177 -9.68 -9.63 3.78
C THR A 177 -8.32 -9.98 3.17
N LYS A 178 -7.55 -9.02 2.64
CA LYS A 178 -6.26 -9.31 1.97
C LYS A 178 -5.02 -8.67 2.62
N LYS A 179 -5.20 -7.77 3.60
CA LYS A 179 -4.14 -6.87 4.11
C LYS A 179 -4.24 -6.62 5.61
N THR A 180 -4.39 -7.72 6.35
CA THR A 180 -4.78 -7.73 7.75
C THR A 180 -3.79 -7.06 8.68
N GLU A 181 -2.50 -7.33 8.52
CA GLU A 181 -1.43 -6.74 9.32
C GLU A 181 -1.40 -5.19 9.24
N ILE A 182 -1.46 -4.63 8.03
CA ILE A 182 -1.33 -3.17 7.81
C ILE A 182 -2.55 -2.43 8.36
N LEU A 183 -3.74 -2.99 8.16
CA LEU A 183 -4.99 -2.43 8.68
C LEU A 183 -5.09 -2.54 10.21
N ASN A 184 -4.45 -3.53 10.83
CA ASN A 184 -4.41 -3.57 12.29
C ASN A 184 -3.54 -2.43 12.83
N LYS A 185 -2.34 -2.24 12.24
CA LYS A 185 -1.41 -1.17 12.62
C LYS A 185 -2.05 0.22 12.50
N ILE A 186 -2.79 0.50 11.43
CA ILE A 186 -3.41 1.82 11.26
C ILE A 186 -4.47 2.12 12.32
N LEU A 187 -5.29 1.12 12.71
CA LEU A 187 -6.29 1.31 13.75
C LEU A 187 -5.64 1.56 15.11
N ILE A 188 -4.60 0.79 15.44
CA ILE A 188 -3.87 0.90 16.71
C ILE A 188 -3.13 2.24 16.79
N ASN A 189 -2.39 2.61 15.75
CA ASN A 189 -1.69 3.89 15.71
C ASN A 189 -2.66 5.06 15.75
N SER A 190 -3.80 4.96 15.06
CA SER A 190 -4.85 5.99 15.13
C SER A 190 -5.39 6.15 16.54
N LEU A 191 -5.66 5.04 17.24
CA LEU A 191 -6.05 5.10 18.66
C LEU A 191 -4.96 5.79 19.49
N GLY A 192 -3.70 5.37 19.35
CA GLY A 192 -2.57 5.95 20.07
C GLY A 192 -2.43 7.46 19.85
N PHE A 193 -2.49 7.93 18.60
CA PHE A 193 -2.43 9.36 18.28
C PHE A 193 -3.65 10.13 18.80
N LEU A 194 -4.86 9.57 18.72
CA LEU A 194 -6.05 10.22 19.29
C LEU A 194 -5.96 10.36 20.81
N VAL A 195 -5.44 9.35 21.50
CA VAL A 195 -5.21 9.39 22.95
C VAL A 195 -4.14 10.44 23.30
N LYS A 196 -3.00 10.42 22.60
CA LYS A 196 -1.90 11.39 22.74
C LYS A 196 -2.37 12.83 22.50
N ASN A 197 -3.18 13.04 21.47
CA ASN A 197 -3.73 14.35 21.09
C ASN A 197 -4.92 14.78 21.95
N LYS A 198 -5.19 14.06 23.06
CA LYS A 198 -6.26 14.37 24.01
C LYS A 198 -7.65 14.44 23.36
N TYR A 199 -7.94 13.57 22.39
CA TYR A 199 -9.26 13.52 21.74
C TYR A 199 -10.35 13.12 22.75
N ASN A 200 -11.46 13.87 22.78
CA ASN A 200 -12.41 13.85 23.89
C ASN A 200 -13.62 12.93 23.72
N ASP A 201 -13.89 12.42 22.51
CA ASP A 201 -15.04 11.54 22.30
C ASP A 201 -14.75 10.13 22.84
N ALA A 202 -15.18 9.88 24.08
CA ALA A 202 -14.97 8.60 24.75
C ALA A 202 -15.69 7.44 24.06
N THR A 203 -16.87 7.71 23.47
CA THR A 203 -17.65 6.70 22.75
C THR A 203 -16.90 6.24 21.52
N TYR A 204 -16.39 7.19 20.73
CA TYR A 204 -15.58 6.87 19.55
C TYR A 204 -14.31 6.10 19.91
N ILE A 205 -13.59 6.54 20.94
CA ILE A 205 -12.36 5.86 21.41
C ILE A 205 -12.65 4.40 21.79
N GLN A 206 -13.74 4.16 22.52
CA GLN A 206 -14.15 2.80 22.89
C GLN A 206 -14.54 1.96 21.68
N GLN A 207 -15.31 2.54 20.74
CA GLN A 207 -15.67 1.84 19.49
C GLN A 207 -14.44 1.50 18.66
N LEU A 208 -13.48 2.41 18.54
CA LEU A 208 -12.22 2.19 17.82
C LEU A 208 -11.39 1.10 18.50
N PHE A 209 -11.29 1.11 19.84
CA PHE A 209 -10.63 0.05 20.60
C PHE A 209 -11.27 -1.32 20.35
N GLN A 210 -12.60 -1.44 20.45
CA GLN A 210 -13.29 -2.71 20.22
C GLN A 210 -13.14 -3.19 18.78
N ARG A 211 -13.19 -2.28 17.80
CA ARG A 211 -12.95 -2.58 16.38
C ARG A 211 -11.53 -3.11 16.16
N ALA A 212 -10.52 -2.40 16.67
CA ALA A 212 -9.12 -2.81 16.56
C ALA A 212 -8.84 -4.13 17.28
N LYS A 213 -9.42 -4.33 18.47
CA LYS A 213 -9.30 -5.56 19.26
C LYS A 213 -9.89 -6.76 18.52
N SER A 214 -11.14 -6.65 18.07
CA SER A 214 -11.80 -7.74 17.33
C SER A 214 -10.99 -8.10 16.09
N TYR A 215 -10.54 -7.09 15.35
CA TYR A 215 -9.72 -7.31 14.16
C TYR A 215 -8.36 -7.95 14.47
N THR A 216 -7.71 -7.56 15.57
CA THR A 216 -6.47 -8.18 16.03
C THR A 216 -6.68 -9.67 16.33
N LEU A 217 -7.78 -10.00 17.01
CA LEU A 217 -8.12 -11.37 17.38
C LEU A 217 -8.47 -12.24 16.18
N ASP A 218 -9.32 -11.73 15.29
CA ASP A 218 -9.82 -12.44 14.10
C ASP A 218 -8.68 -12.82 13.14
N ASN A 219 -7.60 -12.04 13.13
CA ASN A 219 -6.45 -12.24 12.24
C ASN A 219 -5.24 -12.91 12.91
N GLY A 220 -5.33 -13.28 14.19
CA GLY A 220 -4.23 -13.93 14.91
C GLY A 220 -3.03 -13.01 15.20
N GLU A 221 -3.22 -11.69 15.12
CA GLU A 221 -2.16 -10.67 15.26
C GLU A 221 -1.92 -10.30 16.75
N TYR A 222 -1.90 -11.30 17.63
CA TYR A 222 -2.04 -11.10 19.07
C TYR A 222 -0.92 -10.29 19.73
N SER A 223 0.24 -10.20 19.08
CA SER A 223 1.41 -9.41 19.53
C SER A 223 1.13 -7.91 19.63
N TYR A 224 0.06 -7.41 19.00
CA TYR A 224 -0.35 -6.00 19.12
C TYR A 224 -1.33 -5.72 20.27
N LEU A 225 -1.92 -6.75 20.89
CA LEU A 225 -2.84 -6.55 22.02
C LEU A 225 -2.23 -5.77 23.19
N PRO A 226 -0.96 -5.97 23.61
CA PRO A 226 -0.34 -5.17 24.67
C PRO A 226 -0.40 -3.67 24.37
N ILE A 227 -0.07 -3.29 23.13
CA ILE A 227 -0.04 -1.88 22.67
C ILE A 227 -1.45 -1.29 22.70
N LEU A 228 -2.44 -2.06 22.22
CA LEU A 228 -3.84 -1.64 22.19
C LEU A 228 -4.39 -1.40 23.61
N TYR A 229 -4.10 -2.30 24.54
CA TYR A 229 -4.49 -2.15 25.95
C TYR A 229 -3.75 -0.99 26.62
N PHE A 230 -2.47 -0.78 26.31
CA PHE A 230 -1.71 0.37 26.81
C PHE A 230 -2.34 1.70 26.39
N HIS A 231 -2.72 1.87 25.12
CA HIS A 231 -3.39 3.09 24.68
C HIS A 231 -4.71 3.34 25.41
N MET A 232 -5.49 2.29 25.70
CA MET A 232 -6.70 2.43 26.51
C MET A 232 -6.44 2.70 27.99
N ALA A 233 -5.35 2.18 28.56
CA ALA A 233 -4.93 2.56 29.90
C ALA A 233 -4.67 4.07 29.96
N MET A 234 -3.85 4.61 29.03
CA MET A 234 -3.54 6.04 28.99
C MET A 234 -4.78 6.92 28.78
N PHE A 235 -5.73 6.47 27.95
CA PHE A 235 -7.02 7.15 27.82
C PHE A 235 -7.80 7.19 29.15
N ASN A 236 -7.94 6.05 29.82
CA ASN A 236 -8.70 5.94 31.07
C ASN A 236 -8.03 6.70 32.23
N LYS A 237 -6.69 6.70 32.29
CA LYS A 237 -5.90 7.54 33.22
C LYS A 237 -6.29 9.01 33.08
N ARG A 238 -6.30 9.49 31.83
CA ARG A 238 -6.59 10.89 31.49
C ARG A 238 -8.00 11.32 31.88
N ILE A 239 -9.00 10.47 31.67
CA ILE A 239 -10.41 10.79 32.01
C ILE A 239 -10.77 10.46 33.46
N GLY A 240 -9.81 10.01 34.28
CA GLY A 240 -10.04 9.70 35.70
C GLY A 240 -10.77 8.38 35.97
N ASN A 241 -10.90 7.50 34.97
CA ASN A 241 -11.54 6.20 35.12
C ASN A 241 -10.55 5.17 35.70
N LYS A 242 -10.38 5.20 37.04
CA LYS A 242 -9.35 4.43 37.75
C LYS A 242 -9.48 2.91 37.57
N SER A 243 -10.71 2.37 37.58
CA SER A 243 -10.91 0.92 37.46
C SER A 243 -10.47 0.39 36.09
N GLU A 244 -10.89 1.08 35.02
CA GLU A 244 -10.50 0.69 33.66
C GLU A 244 -9.02 0.96 33.36
N PHE A 245 -8.45 2.02 33.96
CA PHE A 245 -7.02 2.27 33.89
C PHE A 245 -6.21 1.08 34.44
N LEU A 246 -6.52 0.64 35.66
CA LEU A 246 -5.82 -0.49 36.29
C LEU A 246 -5.98 -1.77 35.47
N PHE A 247 -7.22 -2.09 35.09
CA PHE A 247 -7.51 -3.27 34.27
C PHE A 247 -6.71 -3.28 32.96
N CYS A 248 -6.74 -2.17 32.20
CA CYS A 248 -6.03 -2.09 30.93
C CYS A 248 -4.51 -2.13 31.11
N SER A 249 -3.98 -1.51 32.16
CA SER A 249 -2.54 -1.49 32.47
C SER A 249 -2.01 -2.89 32.80
N GLU A 250 -2.70 -3.62 33.67
CA GLU A 250 -2.37 -4.99 34.03
C GLU A 250 -2.41 -5.90 32.79
N ARG A 251 -3.45 -5.76 31.95
CA ARG A 251 -3.55 -6.53 30.70
C ARG A 251 -2.43 -6.22 29.73
N ALA A 252 -2.05 -4.95 29.58
CA ALA A 252 -0.96 -4.55 28.69
C ALA A 252 0.37 -5.17 29.13
N LEU A 253 0.71 -5.09 30.42
CA LEU A 253 1.95 -5.65 30.97
C LEU A 253 1.98 -7.17 30.93
N PHE A 254 0.88 -7.83 31.31
CA PHE A 254 0.76 -9.29 31.29
C PHE A 254 0.91 -9.85 29.87
N LEU A 255 0.27 -9.22 28.88
CA LEU A 255 0.40 -9.66 27.49
C LEU A 255 1.80 -9.38 26.94
N ALA A 256 2.43 -8.26 27.26
CA ALA A 256 3.81 -7.98 26.84
C ALA A 256 4.80 -9.03 27.38
N GLU A 257 4.57 -9.51 28.61
CA GLU A 257 5.33 -10.60 29.23
C GLU A 257 5.08 -11.95 28.55
N ILE A 258 3.82 -12.30 28.25
CA ILE A 258 3.49 -13.54 27.50
C ILE A 258 4.20 -13.60 26.15
N TYR A 259 4.32 -12.46 25.47
CA TYR A 259 5.00 -12.38 24.17
C TYR A 259 6.51 -12.16 24.28
N GLU A 260 7.10 -12.30 25.47
CA GLU A 260 8.54 -12.20 25.73
C GLU A 260 9.15 -10.90 25.16
N ASN A 261 8.39 -9.80 25.18
CA ASN A 261 8.81 -8.51 24.63
C ASN A 261 9.20 -7.55 25.77
N ASP A 262 10.37 -7.78 26.36
CA ASP A 262 10.88 -7.01 27.49
C ASP A 262 11.00 -5.51 27.17
N VAL A 263 11.44 -5.18 25.94
CA VAL A 263 11.55 -3.78 25.49
C VAL A 263 10.18 -3.09 25.51
N LEU A 264 9.13 -3.74 25.02
CA LEU A 264 7.78 -3.20 25.07
C LEU A 264 7.26 -3.11 26.50
N LYS A 265 7.50 -4.14 27.32
CA LYS A 265 7.10 -4.17 28.73
C LYS A 265 7.70 -3.01 29.52
N ASP A 266 9.00 -2.76 29.34
CA ASP A 266 9.72 -1.69 30.03
C ASP A 266 9.26 -0.31 29.55
N ASN A 267 9.01 -0.14 28.25
CA ASN A 267 8.42 1.09 27.72
C ASN A 267 7.02 1.35 28.30
N ILE A 268 6.16 0.33 28.41
CA ILE A 268 4.82 0.45 29.01
C ILE A 268 4.93 0.86 30.48
N LYS A 269 5.81 0.24 31.27
CA LYS A 269 6.00 0.59 32.69
C LYS A 269 6.39 2.06 32.86
N ARG A 270 7.41 2.51 32.13
CA ARG A 270 7.90 3.88 32.19
C ARG A 270 6.78 4.89 31.90
N GLU A 271 6.03 4.68 30.82
CA GLU A 271 4.96 5.60 30.40
C GLU A 271 3.74 5.58 31.33
N LEU A 272 3.48 4.47 32.04
CA LEU A 272 2.38 4.39 33.01
C LEU A 272 2.69 5.16 34.30
N GLU A 273 3.97 5.29 34.66
CA GLU A 273 4.47 5.98 35.85
C GLU A 273 4.48 7.51 35.70
N GLU A 274 4.64 8.02 34.46
CA GLU A 274 4.56 9.46 34.09
C GLU A 274 3.12 10.00 34.13
#